data_AF-A0A3D4B1G3-F1
#
_entry.id   AF-A0A3D4B1G3-F1
#
_cell.length_a   1.000
_cell.length_b   1.000
_cell.length_c   1.000
_cell.angle_alpha   90.00
_cell.angle_beta   90.00
_cell.angle_gamma   90.00
#
_symmetry.space_group_name_H-M   'P 1'
#
loop_
_entity.id
_entity.type
_entity.pdbx_description
1 polymer ?
#
loop_
_entity_poly.entity_id
_entity_poly.type
_entity_poly.pdbx_seq_one_letter_code
_entity_poly.pdbx_strand_id
1 'polypeptide(L)'
;VESASLLGTPIVVTQAGSPDTFRFYGQYSSPPGNPSDRSMELVDRFKERFTPIVKLAEERGVTIALDGAVRMGNIACNPQMWERVLDAIPSEHIGLSCDPSHWLWMMILPAEDAIRMFAGKWVYADVKDAEVSKEMLFRQGIIGNWWWQ
;
A
#
# COMPACT_ATOMS: atom_id res chain seq x y z
N VAL A 1 -3.18 -1.71 -17.93
CA VAL A 1 -4.37 -2.57 -18.10
C VAL A 1 -4.49 -3.09 -19.53
N GLU A 2 -4.60 -2.23 -20.55
CA GLU A 2 -4.74 -2.69 -21.95
C GLU A 2 -3.62 -3.65 -22.39
N SER A 3 -2.36 -3.30 -22.15
CA SER A 3 -1.22 -4.18 -22.45
C SER A 3 -1.29 -5.50 -21.69
N ALA A 4 -1.70 -5.49 -20.42
CA ALA A 4 -1.83 -6.70 -19.62
C ALA A 4 -2.93 -7.62 -20.19
N SER A 5 -4.07 -7.05 -20.56
CA SER A 5 -5.17 -7.77 -21.22
C SER A 5 -4.72 -8.38 -22.56
N LEU A 6 -4.02 -7.62 -23.40
CA LEU A 6 -3.46 -8.11 -24.68
C LEU A 6 -2.46 -9.25 -24.49
N LEU A 7 -1.68 -9.21 -23.40
CA LEU A 7 -0.70 -10.24 -23.07
C LEU A 7 -1.30 -11.44 -22.33
N GLY A 8 -2.60 -11.41 -21.99
CA GLY A 8 -3.23 -12.43 -21.15
C GLY A 8 -2.74 -12.44 -19.70
N THR A 9 -2.16 -11.34 -19.23
CA THR A 9 -1.70 -11.16 -17.86
C THR A 9 -2.87 -10.70 -16.98
N PRO A 10 -3.38 -11.54 -16.06
CA PRO A 10 -4.61 -11.24 -15.34
C PRO A 10 -4.43 -10.23 -14.21
N ILE A 11 -3.20 -9.99 -13.75
CA ILE A 11 -2.90 -9.13 -12.61
C ILE A 11 -1.87 -8.07 -13.00
N VAL A 12 -2.14 -6.82 -12.64
CA VAL A 12 -1.18 -5.71 -12.73
C VAL A 12 -0.85 -5.24 -11.33
N VAL A 13 0.39 -5.44 -10.91
CA VAL A 13 0.92 -4.90 -9.66
C VAL A 13 1.32 -3.45 -9.88
N THR A 14 0.87 -2.55 -9.00
CA THR A 14 1.22 -1.13 -9.03
C THR A 14 1.14 -0.53 -7.63
N GLN A 15 1.66 0.67 -7.46
CA GLN A 15 1.48 1.47 -6.25
C GLN A 15 0.32 2.46 -6.42
N ALA A 16 -0.31 2.87 -5.31
CA ALA A 16 -1.32 3.94 -5.33
C ALA A 16 -0.67 5.33 -5.48
N GLY A 17 0.59 5.47 -5.06
CA GLY A 17 1.31 6.74 -5.05
C GLY A 17 0.89 7.66 -3.89
N SER A 18 1.67 8.70 -3.67
CA SER A 18 1.39 9.77 -2.70
C SER A 18 2.25 11.00 -3.02
N PRO A 19 1.66 12.18 -3.24
CA PRO A 19 2.43 13.42 -3.41
C PRO A 19 3.15 13.83 -2.12
N ASP A 20 2.67 13.35 -0.96
CA ASP A 20 3.22 13.64 0.37
C ASP A 20 4.16 12.52 0.87
N THR A 21 4.62 11.64 -0.02
CA THR A 21 5.43 10.46 0.32
C THR A 21 4.75 9.60 1.39
N PHE A 22 5.43 9.23 2.48
CA PHE A 22 4.88 8.54 3.64
C PHE A 22 4.47 9.47 4.79
N ARG A 23 4.48 10.79 4.56
CA ARG A 23 4.18 11.82 5.59
C ARG A 23 2.72 12.31 5.57
N PHE A 24 1.84 11.61 4.87
CA PHE A 24 0.46 12.03 4.65
C PHE A 24 -0.40 12.09 5.92
N TYR A 25 0.04 11.53 7.05
CA TYR A 25 -0.62 11.74 8.36
C TYR A 25 -0.29 13.09 9.02
N GLY A 26 0.55 13.90 8.39
CA GLY A 26 0.94 15.21 8.89
C GLY A 26 2.10 15.16 9.88
N GLN A 27 2.18 16.19 10.72
CA GLN A 27 3.29 16.42 11.63
C GLN A 27 3.39 15.33 12.71
N TYR A 28 4.60 14.78 12.88
CA TYR A 28 4.89 13.81 13.93
C TYR A 28 4.51 14.33 15.31
N SER A 29 4.04 13.43 16.17
CA SER A 29 3.59 13.74 17.55
C SER A 29 2.39 14.68 17.64
N SER A 30 1.63 14.83 16.55
CA SER A 30 0.33 15.52 16.56
C SER A 30 -0.81 14.50 16.60
N PRO A 31 -1.99 14.87 17.14
CA PRO A 31 -3.15 13.98 17.09
C PRO A 31 -3.58 13.69 15.64
N PRO A 32 -4.26 12.56 15.37
CA PRO A 32 -4.87 12.29 14.07
C PRO A 32 -5.82 13.43 13.64
N GLY A 33 -5.87 13.76 12.35
CA GLY A 33 -6.68 14.87 11.84
C GLY A 33 -6.12 16.26 12.14
N ASN A 34 -4.82 16.37 12.47
CA ASN A 34 -4.14 17.64 12.60
C ASN A 34 -4.16 18.44 11.27
N PRO A 35 -3.90 19.76 11.28
CA PRO A 35 -4.00 20.59 10.06
C PRO A 35 -3.10 20.19 8.89
N SER A 36 -2.06 19.39 9.13
CA SER A 36 -1.18 18.85 8.09
C SER A 36 -1.50 17.41 7.68
N ASP A 37 -2.53 16.80 8.28
CA ASP A 37 -3.04 15.49 7.87
C ASP A 37 -3.74 15.62 6.51
N ARG A 38 -3.24 14.85 5.54
CA ARG A 38 -3.75 14.78 4.17
C ARG A 38 -4.36 13.41 3.86
N SER A 39 -4.44 12.50 4.83
CA SER A 39 -4.78 11.10 4.60
C SER A 39 -6.13 10.94 3.89
N MET A 40 -7.18 11.64 4.32
CA MET A 40 -8.50 11.59 3.68
C MET A 40 -8.52 12.26 2.30
N GLU A 41 -7.85 13.41 2.18
CA GLU A 41 -7.77 14.13 0.91
C GLU A 41 -7.05 13.32 -0.16
N LEU A 42 -6.00 12.56 0.21
CA LEU A 42 -5.33 11.66 -0.72
C LEU A 42 -6.16 10.42 -1.07
N VAL A 43 -7.00 9.93 -0.16
CA VAL A 43 -7.98 8.87 -0.48
C VAL A 43 -9.00 9.37 -1.50
N ASP A 44 -9.48 10.61 -1.38
CA ASP A 44 -10.39 11.21 -2.36
C ASP A 44 -9.72 11.35 -3.74
N ARG A 45 -8.45 11.77 -3.78
CA ARG A 45 -7.67 11.80 -5.03
C ARG A 45 -7.46 10.41 -5.61
N PHE A 46 -7.12 9.44 -4.77
CA PHE A 46 -6.98 8.05 -5.21
C PHE A 46 -8.29 7.57 -5.84
N LYS A 47 -9.43 7.80 -5.19
CA LYS A 47 -10.75 7.47 -5.74
C LYS A 47 -10.98 8.11 -7.10
N GLU A 48 -10.77 9.42 -7.21
CA GLU A 48 -10.95 10.17 -8.47
C GLU A 48 -10.10 9.57 -9.60
N ARG A 49 -8.84 9.22 -9.32
CA ARG A 49 -7.86 8.81 -10.33
C ARG A 49 -7.92 7.33 -10.65
N PHE A 50 -8.13 6.46 -9.65
CA PHE A 50 -8.14 5.01 -9.83
C PHE A 50 -9.51 4.47 -10.26
N THR A 51 -10.63 5.13 -9.95
CA THR A 51 -11.96 4.65 -10.39
C THR A 51 -12.03 4.38 -11.90
N PRO A 52 -11.61 5.29 -12.80
CA PRO A 52 -11.64 4.99 -14.25
C PRO A 52 -10.67 3.87 -14.65
N ILE A 53 -9.54 3.72 -13.94
CA ILE A 53 -8.56 2.65 -14.20
C ILE A 53 -9.14 1.29 -13.79
N VAL A 54 -9.79 1.21 -12.63
CA VAL A 54 -10.45 0.00 -12.13
C VAL A 54 -11.60 -0.40 -13.03
N LYS A 55 -12.43 0.55 -13.50
CA LYS A 55 -13.48 0.27 -14.50
C LYS A 55 -12.90 -0.34 -15.78
N LEU A 56 -11.81 0.21 -16.29
CA LEU A 56 -11.13 -0.38 -17.45
C LEU A 56 -10.58 -1.78 -17.12
N ALA A 57 -10.12 -2.02 -15.90
CA ALA A 57 -9.64 -3.33 -15.47
C ALA A 57 -10.78 -4.36 -15.44
N GLU A 58 -11.95 -3.98 -14.92
CA GLU A 58 -13.19 -4.78 -14.95
C GLU A 58 -13.57 -5.16 -16.38
N GLU A 59 -13.68 -4.17 -17.28
CA GLU A 59 -14.03 -4.39 -18.70
C GLU A 59 -13.06 -5.33 -19.42
N ARG A 60 -11.80 -5.39 -18.96
CA ARG A 60 -10.72 -6.15 -19.59
C ARG A 60 -10.37 -7.45 -18.87
N GLY A 61 -11.09 -7.79 -17.80
CA GLY A 61 -10.82 -8.99 -17.01
C GLY A 61 -9.44 -8.99 -16.32
N VAL A 62 -8.93 -7.80 -15.98
CA VAL A 62 -7.65 -7.61 -15.29
C VAL A 62 -7.92 -7.15 -13.86
N THR A 63 -7.12 -7.60 -12.90
CA THR A 63 -7.17 -7.16 -11.50
C THR A 63 -5.95 -6.32 -11.17
N ILE A 64 -6.14 -5.21 -10.47
CA ILE A 64 -5.07 -4.34 -9.99
C ILE A 64 -4.68 -4.77 -8.58
N ALA A 65 -3.41 -5.07 -8.36
CA ALA A 65 -2.85 -5.36 -7.04
C ALA A 65 -2.06 -4.16 -6.53
N LEU A 66 -2.52 -3.55 -5.44
CA LEU A 66 -1.83 -2.45 -4.78
C LEU A 66 -0.68 -2.98 -3.94
N ASP A 67 0.54 -2.69 -4.37
CA ASP A 67 1.76 -2.94 -3.60
C ASP A 67 1.98 -1.82 -2.57
N GLY A 68 2.26 -2.19 -1.32
CA GLY A 68 2.26 -1.29 -0.18
C GLY A 68 3.60 -0.62 0.15
N ALA A 69 4.57 -0.60 -0.77
CA ALA A 69 5.91 -0.05 -0.52
C ALA A 69 5.91 1.42 -0.05
N VAL A 70 5.94 1.63 1.27
CA VAL A 70 5.85 2.94 1.92
C VAL A 70 6.95 3.92 1.49
N ARG A 71 8.17 3.43 1.28
CA ARG A 71 9.33 4.25 0.89
C ARG A 71 9.23 4.84 -0.52
N MET A 72 8.43 4.25 -1.39
CA MET A 72 8.21 4.80 -2.74
C MET A 72 7.18 5.92 -2.75
N GLY A 73 6.63 6.28 -1.58
CA GLY A 73 5.61 7.31 -1.45
C GLY A 73 4.26 6.77 -1.87
N ASN A 74 3.56 6.13 -0.93
CA ASN A 74 2.35 5.39 -1.22
C ASN A 74 1.36 5.53 -0.07
N ILE A 75 0.11 5.88 -0.39
CA ILE A 75 -0.95 5.97 0.61
C ILE A 75 -1.42 4.58 1.06
N ALA A 76 -1.40 3.56 0.20
CA ALA A 76 -1.89 2.22 0.48
C ALA A 76 -0.81 1.35 1.16
N CYS A 77 -0.22 1.84 2.25
CA CYS A 77 0.97 1.24 2.86
C CYS A 77 0.77 0.65 4.27
N ASN A 78 -0.44 0.76 4.84
CA ASN A 78 -0.77 0.23 6.16
C ASN A 78 -2.25 -0.16 6.25
N PRO A 79 -2.67 -0.97 7.25
CA PRO A 79 -4.05 -1.45 7.41
C PRO A 79 -5.13 -0.38 7.33
N GLN A 80 -4.97 0.73 8.05
CA GLN A 80 -5.96 1.81 8.06
C GLN A 80 -6.16 2.38 6.66
N MET A 81 -5.08 2.56 5.91
CA MET A 81 -5.19 3.10 4.56
C MET A 81 -5.65 2.05 3.55
N TRP A 82 -5.31 0.77 3.73
CA TRP A 82 -5.85 -0.31 2.90
C TRP A 82 -7.37 -0.37 2.97
N GLU A 83 -7.94 -0.30 4.17
CA GLU A 83 -9.39 -0.19 4.38
C GLU A 83 -9.95 1.00 3.61
N ARG A 84 -9.40 2.20 3.82
CA ARG A 84 -9.89 3.42 3.17
C ARG A 84 -9.83 3.38 1.64
N VAL A 85 -8.75 2.89 1.04
CA VAL A 85 -8.61 2.86 -0.43
C VAL A 85 -9.50 1.78 -1.05
N LEU A 86 -9.66 0.63 -0.40
CA LEU A 86 -10.55 -0.44 -0.88
C LEU A 86 -12.03 -0.03 -0.73
N ASP A 87 -12.41 0.63 0.36
CA ASP A 87 -13.76 1.17 0.57
C ASP A 87 -14.10 2.29 -0.42
N ALA A 88 -13.09 3.10 -0.79
CA ALA A 88 -13.28 4.18 -1.75
C ALA A 88 -13.67 3.69 -3.15
N ILE A 89 -13.22 2.48 -3.54
CA ILE A 89 -13.52 1.84 -4.82
C ILE A 89 -13.90 0.36 -4.57
N PRO A 90 -15.17 0.07 -4.23
CA PRO A 90 -15.63 -1.28 -3.90
C PRO A 90 -15.77 -2.14 -5.17
N SER A 91 -14.67 -2.72 -5.64
CA SER A 91 -14.61 -3.59 -6.81
C SER A 91 -13.74 -4.82 -6.54
N GLU A 92 -14.10 -5.96 -7.14
CA GLU A 92 -13.30 -7.19 -7.09
C GLU A 92 -12.08 -7.15 -8.04
N HIS A 93 -11.98 -6.13 -8.89
CA HIS A 93 -10.86 -5.90 -9.80
C HIS A 93 -9.78 -4.97 -9.22
N ILE A 94 -9.86 -4.65 -7.92
CA ILE A 94 -8.79 -4.02 -7.16
C ILE A 94 -8.59 -4.73 -5.82
N GLY A 95 -7.34 -5.03 -5.51
CA GLY A 95 -6.94 -5.71 -4.28
C GLY A 95 -5.55 -5.29 -3.84
N LEU A 96 -4.98 -6.05 -2.91
CA LEU A 96 -3.67 -5.83 -2.32
C LEU A 96 -2.65 -6.86 -2.82
N SER A 97 -1.40 -6.44 -2.94
CA SER A 97 -0.24 -7.33 -3.09
C SER A 97 0.36 -7.61 -1.72
N CYS A 98 0.55 -8.88 -1.39
CA CYS A 98 1.16 -9.32 -0.13
C CYS A 98 2.69 -9.31 -0.26
N ASP A 99 3.34 -8.32 0.37
CA ASP A 99 4.79 -8.25 0.56
C ASP A 99 5.07 -7.89 2.04
N PRO A 100 5.33 -8.89 2.90
CA PRO A 100 5.57 -8.67 4.33
C PRO A 100 6.84 -7.88 4.66
N SER A 101 7.78 -7.72 3.72
CA SER A 101 9.02 -6.96 3.97
C SER A 101 8.73 -5.49 4.32
N HIS A 102 7.71 -4.90 3.69
CA HIS A 102 7.25 -3.54 3.99
C HIS A 102 6.61 -3.44 5.38
N TRP A 103 6.01 -4.52 5.85
CA TRP A 103 5.31 -4.56 7.13
C TRP A 103 6.28 -4.69 8.28
N LEU A 104 7.37 -5.45 8.10
CA LEU A 104 8.50 -5.47 9.02
C LEU A 104 9.07 -4.06 9.23
N TRP A 105 9.26 -3.28 8.14
CA TRP A 105 9.71 -1.89 8.24
C TRP A 105 8.74 -0.99 9.01
N MET A 106 7.44 -1.15 8.74
CA MET A 106 6.36 -0.39 9.40
C MET A 106 6.03 -0.89 10.81
N MET A 107 6.67 -1.96 11.29
CA MET A 107 6.32 -2.67 12.53
C MET A 107 4.85 -3.15 12.57
N ILE A 108 4.28 -3.51 11.41
CA ILE A 108 2.95 -4.11 11.26
C ILE A 108 3.11 -5.62 11.39
N LEU A 109 3.26 -6.08 12.63
CA LEU A 109 3.50 -7.48 12.97
C LEU A 109 2.56 -7.94 14.10
N PRO A 110 2.16 -9.22 14.13
CA PRO A 110 2.63 -10.29 13.24
C PRO A 110 1.92 -10.28 11.87
N ALA A 111 2.60 -10.72 10.81
CA ALA A 111 2.13 -10.56 9.43
C ALA A 111 0.81 -11.32 9.16
N GLU A 112 0.60 -12.46 9.84
CA GLU A 112 -0.62 -13.25 9.74
C GLU A 112 -1.87 -12.47 10.15
N ASP A 113 -1.77 -11.52 11.08
CA ASP A 113 -2.91 -10.73 11.52
C ASP A 113 -3.32 -9.71 10.46
N ALA A 114 -2.34 -9.08 9.81
CA ALA A 114 -2.59 -8.22 8.64
C ALA A 114 -3.21 -9.03 7.49
N ILE A 115 -2.71 -10.24 7.22
CA ILE A 115 -3.24 -11.11 6.17
C ILE A 115 -4.71 -11.49 6.47
N ARG A 116 -5.00 -11.90 7.70
CA ARG A 116 -6.36 -12.29 8.13
C ARG A 116 -7.34 -11.13 8.09
N MET A 117 -6.91 -9.93 8.48
CA MET A 117 -7.76 -8.73 8.49
C MET A 117 -8.30 -8.39 7.10
N PHE A 118 -7.53 -8.65 6.04
CA PHE A 118 -7.90 -8.38 4.64
C PHE A 118 -8.06 -9.67 3.82
N ALA A 119 -8.51 -10.75 4.46
CA ALA A 119 -8.77 -12.02 3.77
C ALA A 119 -9.72 -11.81 2.58
N GLY A 120 -9.37 -12.39 1.43
CA GLY A 120 -10.10 -12.21 0.17
C GLY A 120 -9.76 -10.92 -0.59
N LYS A 121 -8.96 -10.00 -0.04
CA LYS A 121 -8.46 -8.82 -0.75
C LYS A 121 -7.02 -8.95 -1.23
N TRP A 122 -6.28 -9.96 -0.79
CA TRP A 122 -4.95 -10.30 -1.33
C TRP A 122 -5.08 -11.03 -2.66
N VAL A 123 -4.68 -10.37 -3.75
CA VAL A 123 -4.82 -10.88 -5.12
C VAL A 123 -3.48 -11.26 -5.76
N TYR A 124 -2.38 -10.84 -5.16
CA TYR A 124 -1.01 -11.18 -5.57
C TYR A 124 -0.11 -11.31 -4.33
N ALA A 125 1.01 -12.00 -4.47
CA ALA A 125 2.03 -12.07 -3.44
C ALA A 125 3.42 -11.95 -4.06
N ASP A 126 4.22 -11.06 -3.51
CA ASP A 126 5.65 -10.92 -3.80
C ASP A 126 6.38 -11.09 -2.48
N VAL A 127 6.65 -12.36 -2.12
CA VAL A 127 7.17 -12.70 -0.80
C VAL A 127 8.67 -12.45 -0.78
N LYS A 128 9.05 -11.27 -0.29
CA LYS A 128 10.44 -10.89 -0.08
C LYS A 128 10.86 -11.22 1.34
N ASP A 129 12.07 -11.77 1.47
CA ASP A 129 12.71 -11.92 2.77
C ASP A 129 13.15 -10.53 3.28
N ALA A 130 13.14 -10.36 4.60
CA ALA A 130 13.64 -9.15 5.22
C ALA A 130 14.08 -9.38 6.67
N GLU A 131 15.13 -8.69 7.10
CA GLU A 131 15.64 -8.75 8.46
C GLU A 131 15.85 -7.35 9.08
N VAL A 132 15.89 -7.31 10.41
CA VAL A 132 16.23 -6.10 11.18
C VAL A 132 17.63 -6.24 11.77
N SER A 133 18.55 -5.38 11.31
CA SER A 133 19.85 -5.20 11.94
C SER A 133 19.70 -4.37 13.22
N LYS A 134 19.73 -5.05 14.36
CA LYS A 134 19.59 -4.40 15.68
C LYS A 134 20.68 -3.35 15.95
N GLU A 135 21.90 -3.59 15.50
CA GLU A 135 23.00 -2.64 15.64
C GLU A 135 22.71 -1.37 14.83
N MET A 136 22.33 -1.53 13.56
CA MET A 136 22.07 -0.38 12.69
C MET A 136 20.80 0.37 13.12
N LEU A 137 19.78 -0.35 13.60
CA LEU A 137 18.58 0.27 14.19
C LEU A 137 18.94 1.12 15.41
N PHE A 138 19.81 0.63 16.30
CA PHE A 138 20.28 1.40 17.45
C PHE A 138 21.04 2.67 17.01
N ARG A 139 21.88 2.55 15.96
CA ARG A 139 22.73 3.66 15.50
C ARG A 139 21.97 4.72 14.68
N GLN A 140 20.99 4.32 13.90
CA GLN A 140 20.32 5.20 12.93
C GLN A 140 18.86 5.52 13.30
N GLY A 141 18.24 4.74 14.18
CA GLY A 141 16.80 4.75 14.39
C GLY A 141 16.02 4.35 13.12
N ILE A 142 14.69 4.46 13.18
CA ILE A 142 13.81 4.06 12.06
C ILE A 142 13.98 4.93 10.80
N ILE A 143 14.55 6.13 10.95
CA ILE A 143 14.84 7.04 9.82
C ILE A 143 16.13 6.68 9.08
N GLY A 144 16.87 5.67 9.56
CA GLY A 144 18.07 5.14 8.93
C GLY A 144 17.81 4.39 7.62
N ASN A 145 18.88 4.18 6.86
CA ASN A 145 18.82 3.56 5.53
C ASN A 145 19.29 2.10 5.49
N TRP A 146 19.81 1.56 6.60
CA TRP A 146 20.44 0.22 6.64
C TRP A 146 20.08 -0.59 7.89
N TRP A 147 19.04 -0.20 8.61
CA TRP A 147 18.57 -0.94 9.78
C TRP A 147 17.67 -2.14 9.43
N TRP A 148 17.15 -2.15 8.21
CA TRP A 148 16.40 -3.26 7.63
C TRP A 148 16.92 -3.54 6.22
N GLN A 149 16.85 -4.79 5.78
CA GLN A 149 17.23 -5.23 4.44
C GLN A 149 16.44 -6.47 4.04
#